data_AF-A0A7S1FN76-F1
#
_entry.id   AF-A0A7S1FN76-F1
#
_cell.length_a   1.000
_cell.length_b   1.000
_cell.length_c   1.000
_cell.angle_alpha   90.00
_cell.angle_beta   90.00
_cell.angle_gamma   90.00
#
_symmetry.space_group_name_H-M   'P 1'
#
loop_
_entity.id
_entity.type
_entity.pdbx_description
1 polymer ?
#
loop_
_entity_poly.entity_id
_entity_poly.type
_entity_poly.pdbx_seq_one_letter_code
_entity_poly.pdbx_strand_id
1 'polypeptide(L)'
;MIETTPSATSMFHRAFSQKLETDDRSPIVTFELPISGDSYGILLPNVGFWIQLIATVVVGGVFLSIISLAMHTFVVERRNTATAYLVGWGAVVPACILGPISILEFLDIRNLMLRFIIGCILPPITVYKCISTMYGTNPKEVEKSKKIFALFISSSQEIVFDPRTDEAAKATFSEVFSHLVKFLQYMMLNGIYFSWISAYEFHPFGVVAARDGYISSPSNIICLRQLANNFSIALLYQLLLTFFGEGLVAISSILTGLRFRKMMENPVFTSASPSDFWGQKWNLVIHENLKRGVYKPVRKRFSRNVAMVSSFVASGIFHEWILLGK
;
A
#
# COMPACT_ATOMS: atom_id res chain seq x y z
N MET A 1 -33.56 16.79 -31.06
CA MET A 1 -32.11 16.55 -30.94
C MET A 1 -31.94 15.40 -29.97
N ILE A 2 -31.54 14.23 -30.46
CA ILE A 2 -31.29 13.06 -29.60
C ILE A 2 -29.82 13.17 -29.16
N GLU A 3 -29.57 13.53 -27.90
CA GLU A 3 -28.24 13.42 -27.32
C GLU A 3 -27.85 11.94 -27.31
N THR A 4 -26.96 11.56 -28.24
CA THR A 4 -26.36 10.23 -28.24
C THR A 4 -25.59 10.06 -26.93
N THR A 5 -26.00 9.09 -26.12
CA THR A 5 -25.32 8.73 -24.89
C THR A 5 -23.84 8.49 -25.19
N PRO A 6 -22.92 9.09 -24.41
CA PRO A 6 -21.49 8.93 -24.62
C PRO A 6 -21.13 7.45 -24.56
N SER A 7 -20.43 6.95 -25.58
CA SER A 7 -19.93 5.57 -25.61
C SER A 7 -19.07 5.28 -24.37
N ALA A 8 -19.04 4.03 -23.90
CA ALA A 8 -18.23 3.64 -22.73
C ALA A 8 -16.74 4.02 -22.90
N THR A 9 -16.22 3.93 -24.12
CA THR A 9 -14.86 4.37 -24.49
C THR A 9 -14.63 5.86 -24.22
N SER A 10 -15.63 6.71 -24.47
CA SER A 10 -15.52 8.16 -24.21
C SER A 10 -15.52 8.49 -22.72
N MET A 11 -16.28 7.77 -21.89
CA MET A 11 -16.26 7.94 -20.44
C MET A 11 -14.91 7.53 -19.84
N PHE A 12 -14.35 6.40 -20.30
CA PHE A 12 -13.04 5.93 -19.85
C PHE A 12 -11.93 6.92 -20.22
N HIS A 13 -11.89 7.38 -21.47
CA HIS A 13 -10.92 8.37 -21.91
C HIS A 13 -11.04 9.70 -21.15
N ARG A 14 -12.26 10.13 -20.81
CA ARG A 14 -12.51 11.33 -20.01
C ARG A 14 -12.08 11.17 -18.55
N ALA A 15 -12.20 9.97 -17.98
CA ALA A 15 -11.74 9.70 -16.62
C ALA A 15 -10.22 9.87 -16.48
N PHE A 16 -9.44 9.47 -17.50
CA PHE A 16 -7.97 9.54 -17.51
C PHE A 16 -7.40 10.74 -18.26
N SER A 17 -8.24 11.63 -18.81
CA SER A 17 -7.77 12.86 -19.47
C SER A 17 -7.25 13.89 -18.48
N GLN A 18 -7.81 13.94 -17.26
CA GLN A 18 -7.29 14.77 -16.19
C GLN A 18 -6.04 14.12 -15.59
N LYS A 19 -4.86 14.71 -15.75
CA LYS A 19 -3.61 14.11 -15.26
C LYS A 19 -3.37 14.30 -13.77
N LEU A 20 -4.09 15.23 -13.14
CA LEU A 20 -4.03 15.52 -11.70
C LEU A 20 -2.58 15.77 -11.23
N GLU A 21 -1.78 16.40 -12.09
CA GLU A 21 -0.39 16.77 -11.82
C GLU A 21 -0.33 18.02 -10.92
N THR A 22 -1.31 18.91 -11.08
CA THR A 22 -1.50 20.11 -10.27
C THR A 22 -2.88 20.08 -9.61
N ASP A 23 -2.96 20.55 -8.38
CA ASP A 23 -4.23 20.78 -7.71
C ASP A 23 -4.73 22.19 -8.06
N ASP A 24 -5.66 22.27 -9.01
CA ASP A 24 -6.27 23.49 -9.53
C ASP A 24 -7.61 23.81 -8.86
N ARG A 25 -7.97 23.08 -7.80
CA ARG A 25 -9.23 23.28 -7.07
C ARG A 25 -9.23 24.64 -6.37
N SER A 26 -10.34 25.37 -6.51
CA SER A 26 -10.61 26.54 -5.69
C SER A 26 -11.21 26.16 -4.33
N PRO A 27 -10.89 26.88 -3.24
CA PRO A 27 -11.51 26.65 -1.94
C PRO A 27 -13.01 26.94 -1.99
N ILE A 28 -13.82 26.10 -1.34
CA ILE A 28 -15.26 26.33 -1.18
C ILE A 28 -15.56 27.35 -0.09
N VAL A 29 -14.69 27.43 0.90
CA VAL A 29 -14.78 28.33 2.04
C VAL A 29 -13.37 28.81 2.33
N THR A 30 -13.20 30.12 2.42
CA THR A 30 -11.96 30.75 2.87
C THR A 30 -12.19 31.41 4.22
N PHE A 31 -11.18 31.38 5.09
CA PHE A 31 -11.22 32.05 6.39
C PHE A 31 -9.83 32.58 6.74
N GLU A 32 -9.79 33.66 7.51
CA GLU A 32 -8.54 34.25 7.97
C GLU A 32 -8.31 33.90 9.44
N LEU A 33 -7.06 33.57 9.81
CA LEU A 33 -6.72 33.38 11.21
C LEU A 33 -6.43 34.75 11.86
N PRO A 34 -7.13 35.14 12.93
CA PRO A 34 -6.98 36.46 13.56
C PRO A 34 -5.56 36.77 14.05
N ILE A 35 -4.75 35.75 14.29
CA ILE A 35 -3.43 35.86 14.91
C ILE A 35 -2.33 36.09 13.86
N SER A 36 -2.44 35.48 12.68
CA SER A 36 -1.41 35.61 11.62
C SER A 36 -1.82 36.50 10.46
N GLY A 37 -3.12 36.71 10.24
CA GLY A 37 -3.64 37.37 9.05
C GLY A 37 -3.56 36.52 7.79
N ASP A 38 -3.15 35.25 7.90
CA ASP A 38 -3.10 34.33 6.76
C ASP A 38 -4.51 33.84 6.39
N SER A 39 -4.74 33.69 5.08
CA SER A 39 -5.98 33.14 4.54
C SER A 39 -5.85 31.64 4.27
N TYR A 40 -6.81 30.86 4.74
CA TYR A 40 -6.90 29.42 4.57
C TYR A 40 -8.15 29.05 3.81
N GLY A 41 -8.07 27.97 3.02
CA GLY A 41 -9.18 27.49 2.20
C GLY A 41 -9.51 26.02 2.46
N ILE A 42 -10.80 25.69 2.55
CA ILE A 42 -11.27 24.30 2.56
C ILE A 42 -11.50 23.85 1.12
N LEU A 43 -10.81 22.78 0.70
CA LEU A 43 -10.95 22.18 -0.63
C LEU A 43 -11.85 20.94 -0.57
N LEU A 44 -12.81 20.85 -1.49
CA LEU A 44 -13.60 19.61 -1.67
C LEU A 44 -12.75 18.52 -2.31
N PRO A 45 -12.95 17.23 -1.99
CA PRO A 45 -12.24 16.13 -2.63
C PRO A 45 -12.34 16.18 -4.16
N ASN A 46 -11.22 15.96 -4.85
CA ASN A 46 -11.21 15.91 -6.32
C ASN A 46 -11.93 14.65 -6.81
N VAL A 47 -13.12 14.80 -7.40
CA VAL A 47 -13.92 13.66 -7.89
C VAL A 47 -13.18 12.86 -8.97
N GLY A 48 -12.42 13.53 -9.85
CA GLY A 48 -11.61 12.88 -10.88
C GLY A 48 -10.57 11.92 -10.29
N PHE A 49 -9.91 12.33 -9.19
CA PHE A 49 -8.98 11.46 -8.46
C PHE A 49 -9.66 10.17 -7.98
N TRP A 50 -10.84 10.27 -7.36
CA TRP A 50 -11.56 9.11 -6.84
C TRP A 50 -12.02 8.17 -7.95
N ILE A 51 -12.48 8.71 -9.09
CA ILE A 51 -12.84 7.90 -10.26
C ILE A 51 -11.61 7.14 -10.77
N GLN A 52 -10.47 7.81 -10.93
CA GLN A 52 -9.22 7.15 -11.37
C GLN A 52 -8.74 6.10 -10.38
N LEU A 53 -8.85 6.36 -9.07
CA LEU A 53 -8.51 5.40 -8.03
C LEU A 53 -9.38 4.15 -8.11
N ILE A 54 -10.71 4.30 -8.25
CA ILE A 54 -11.63 3.16 -8.38
C ILE A 54 -11.32 2.37 -9.65
N ALA A 55 -11.16 3.04 -10.79
CA ALA A 55 -10.84 2.37 -12.07
C ALA A 55 -9.52 1.60 -11.96
N THR A 56 -8.49 2.22 -11.38
CA THR A 56 -7.20 1.62 -11.06
C THR A 56 -7.33 0.36 -10.21
N VAL A 57 -8.09 0.42 -9.12
CA VAL A 57 -8.31 -0.72 -8.21
C VAL A 57 -9.02 -1.86 -8.93
N VAL A 58 -10.01 -1.56 -9.76
CA VAL A 58 -10.73 -2.57 -10.56
C VAL A 58 -9.80 -3.25 -11.57
N VAL A 59 -9.05 -2.46 -12.37
CA VAL A 59 -8.12 -3.01 -13.36
C VAL A 59 -7.03 -3.84 -12.69
N GLY A 60 -6.44 -3.33 -11.60
CA GLY A 60 -5.47 -4.07 -10.80
C GLY A 60 -6.06 -5.36 -10.22
N GLY A 61 -7.28 -5.33 -9.69
CA GLY A 61 -7.97 -6.51 -9.17
C GLY A 61 -8.21 -7.59 -10.22
N VAL A 62 -8.60 -7.20 -11.44
CA VAL A 62 -8.76 -8.12 -12.58
C VAL A 62 -7.42 -8.75 -12.96
N PHE A 63 -6.38 -7.93 -13.12
CA PHE A 63 -5.02 -8.40 -13.40
C PHE A 63 -4.55 -9.43 -12.37
N LEU A 64 -4.68 -9.12 -11.08
CA LEU A 64 -4.26 -10.03 -10.01
C LEU A 64 -5.11 -11.29 -9.92
N SER A 65 -6.37 -11.23 -10.34
CA SER A 65 -7.24 -12.42 -10.41
C SER A 65 -6.75 -13.39 -11.49
N ILE A 66 -6.30 -12.87 -12.64
CA ILE A 66 -5.67 -13.66 -13.71
C ILE A 66 -4.36 -14.28 -13.20
N ILE A 67 -3.50 -13.47 -12.56
CA ILE A 67 -2.26 -13.95 -11.96
C ILE A 67 -2.54 -15.04 -10.92
N SER A 68 -3.57 -14.88 -10.09
CA SER A 68 -3.93 -15.87 -9.09
C SER A 68 -4.37 -17.20 -9.70
N LEU A 69 -5.16 -17.16 -10.77
CA LEU A 69 -5.55 -18.36 -11.51
C LEU A 69 -4.31 -19.09 -12.06
N ALA A 70 -3.39 -18.35 -12.69
CA ALA A 70 -2.13 -18.91 -13.20
C ALA A 70 -1.28 -19.51 -12.07
N MET A 71 -1.14 -18.82 -10.94
CA MET A 71 -0.44 -19.32 -9.76
C MET A 71 -1.07 -20.59 -9.22
N HIS A 72 -2.40 -20.65 -9.12
CA HIS A 72 -3.08 -21.84 -8.63
C HIS A 72 -2.82 -23.05 -9.55
N THR A 73 -3.06 -22.90 -10.85
CA THR A 73 -2.98 -24.00 -11.82
C THR A 73 -1.55 -24.48 -12.07
N PHE A 74 -0.60 -23.55 -12.18
CA PHE A 74 0.77 -23.91 -12.58
C PHE A 74 1.76 -24.01 -11.42
N VAL A 75 1.48 -23.37 -10.28
CA VAL A 75 2.38 -23.36 -9.12
C VAL A 75 1.84 -24.20 -7.97
N VAL A 76 0.59 -23.99 -7.54
CA VAL A 76 0.00 -24.72 -6.40
C VAL A 76 -0.23 -26.19 -6.75
N GLU A 77 -0.98 -26.47 -7.82
CA GLU A 77 -1.33 -27.84 -8.24
C GLU A 77 -0.09 -28.67 -8.65
N ARG A 78 1.03 -28.01 -8.96
CA ARG A 78 2.30 -28.63 -9.39
C ARG A 78 3.46 -28.34 -8.44
N ARG A 79 3.18 -28.01 -7.18
CA ARG A 79 4.20 -27.57 -6.22
C ARG A 79 5.34 -28.58 -6.10
N ASN A 80 6.56 -28.08 -5.85
CA ASN A 80 7.79 -28.87 -5.76
C ASN A 80 8.25 -29.52 -7.07
N THR A 81 7.69 -29.13 -8.22
CA THR A 81 8.19 -29.55 -9.54
C THR A 81 9.03 -28.45 -10.18
N ALA A 82 9.96 -28.81 -11.07
CA ALA A 82 10.73 -27.84 -11.85
C ALA A 82 9.82 -26.90 -12.65
N THR A 83 8.72 -27.42 -13.21
CA THR A 83 7.73 -26.62 -13.95
C THR A 83 7.11 -25.52 -13.09
N ALA A 84 6.74 -25.81 -11.83
CA ALA A 84 6.17 -24.79 -10.95
C ALA A 84 7.14 -23.65 -10.66
N TYR A 85 8.43 -23.96 -10.45
CA TYR A 85 9.45 -22.93 -10.25
C TYR A 85 9.78 -22.16 -11.54
N LEU A 86 9.81 -22.83 -12.70
CA LEU A 86 9.99 -22.19 -14.00
C LEU A 86 8.86 -21.22 -14.33
N VAL A 87 7.60 -21.63 -14.10
CA VAL A 87 6.45 -20.74 -14.31
C VAL A 87 6.43 -19.61 -13.28
N GLY A 88 6.68 -19.91 -12.01
CA GLY A 88 6.69 -18.92 -10.95
C GLY A 88 7.75 -17.83 -11.15
N TRP A 89 9.01 -18.22 -11.33
CA TRP A 89 10.12 -17.26 -11.53
C TRP A 89 10.22 -16.72 -12.95
N GLY A 90 9.89 -17.54 -13.97
CA GLY A 90 10.09 -17.18 -15.37
C GLY A 90 8.91 -16.45 -16.02
N ALA A 91 7.69 -16.58 -15.48
CA ALA A 91 6.51 -15.95 -16.05
C ALA A 91 5.74 -15.11 -15.02
N VAL A 92 5.37 -15.68 -13.87
CA VAL A 92 4.50 -14.99 -12.91
C VAL A 92 5.20 -13.81 -12.24
N VAL A 93 6.41 -13.99 -11.69
CA VAL A 93 7.16 -12.90 -11.06
C VAL A 93 7.42 -11.74 -12.04
N PRO A 94 7.93 -11.97 -13.28
CA PRO A 94 8.06 -10.92 -14.28
C PRO A 94 6.72 -10.23 -14.60
N ALA A 95 5.64 -10.99 -14.74
CA ALA A 95 4.31 -10.41 -14.97
C ALA A 95 3.85 -9.53 -13.80
N CYS A 96 4.07 -9.93 -12.55
CA CYS A 96 3.77 -9.13 -11.37
C CYS A 96 4.56 -7.81 -11.31
N ILE A 97 5.76 -7.77 -11.90
CA ILE A 97 6.60 -6.57 -11.95
C ILE A 97 6.21 -5.68 -13.13
N LEU A 98 6.16 -6.25 -14.33
CA LEU A 98 5.97 -5.49 -15.57
C LEU A 98 4.49 -5.15 -15.82
N GLY A 99 3.56 -6.04 -15.45
CA GLY A 99 2.13 -5.88 -15.69
C GLY A 99 1.58 -4.57 -15.11
N PRO A 100 1.80 -4.27 -13.82
CA PRO A 100 1.36 -3.00 -13.23
C PRO A 100 1.97 -1.75 -13.91
N ILE A 101 3.23 -1.82 -14.37
CA ILE A 101 3.86 -0.73 -15.13
C ILE A 101 3.18 -0.56 -16.49
N SER A 102 2.99 -1.65 -17.24
CA SER A 102 2.30 -1.62 -18.52
C SER A 102 0.87 -1.11 -18.40
N ILE A 103 0.17 -1.42 -17.30
CA ILE A 103 -1.17 -0.88 -17.02
C ILE A 103 -1.10 0.64 -16.83
N LEU A 104 -0.13 1.14 -16.05
CA LEU A 104 0.05 2.58 -15.85
C LEU A 104 0.33 3.33 -17.14
N GLU A 105 1.21 2.79 -17.99
CA GLU A 105 1.56 3.37 -19.30
C GLU A 105 0.38 3.32 -20.27
N PHE A 106 -0.30 2.17 -20.35
CA PHE A 106 -1.46 1.99 -21.22
C PHE A 106 -2.62 2.92 -20.86
N LEU A 107 -2.82 3.18 -19.57
CA LEU A 107 -3.84 4.09 -19.05
C LEU A 107 -3.39 5.55 -18.98
N ASP A 108 -2.12 5.84 -19.31
CA ASP A 108 -1.47 7.15 -19.18
C ASP A 108 -1.78 7.80 -17.81
N ILE A 109 -1.64 7.00 -16.75
CA ILE A 109 -1.85 7.44 -15.36
C ILE A 109 -0.61 8.22 -14.92
N ARG A 110 -0.78 9.53 -14.74
CA ARG A 110 0.31 10.42 -14.33
C ARG A 110 0.25 10.84 -12.87
N ASN A 111 -0.89 10.65 -12.21
CA ASN A 111 -1.03 10.94 -10.79
C ASN A 111 -0.02 10.12 -9.97
N LEU A 112 0.86 10.81 -9.24
CA LEU A 112 1.98 10.21 -8.52
C LEU A 112 1.52 9.18 -7.49
N MET A 113 0.39 9.42 -6.81
CA MET A 113 -0.12 8.50 -5.80
C MET A 113 -0.65 7.21 -6.43
N LEU A 114 -1.37 7.29 -7.55
CA LEU A 114 -1.82 6.10 -8.27
C LEU A 114 -0.66 5.30 -8.87
N ARG A 115 0.34 5.98 -9.43
CA ARG A 115 1.59 5.34 -9.88
C ARG A 115 2.32 4.65 -8.73
N PHE A 116 2.38 5.29 -7.56
CA PHE A 116 2.98 4.70 -6.37
C PHE A 116 2.23 3.45 -5.90
N ILE A 117 0.89 3.47 -5.84
CA ILE A 117 0.10 2.30 -5.44
C ILE A 117 0.27 1.14 -6.45
N ILE A 118 0.04 1.39 -7.74
CA ILE A 118 0.05 0.33 -8.76
C ILE A 118 1.48 -0.10 -9.08
N GLY A 119 2.39 0.83 -9.33
CA GLY A 119 3.74 0.54 -9.83
C GLY A 119 4.76 0.25 -8.75
N CYS A 120 4.53 0.71 -7.52
CA CYS A 120 5.47 0.49 -6.43
C CYS A 120 4.94 -0.49 -5.38
N ILE A 121 3.72 -0.33 -4.85
CA ILE A 121 3.22 -1.19 -3.77
C ILE A 121 2.77 -2.57 -4.27
N LEU A 122 2.05 -2.62 -5.38
CA LEU A 122 1.42 -3.87 -5.82
C LEU A 122 2.43 -4.96 -6.28
N PRO A 123 3.47 -4.66 -7.08
CA PRO A 123 4.45 -5.63 -7.52
C PRO A 123 5.12 -6.43 -6.39
N PRO A 124 5.75 -5.80 -5.38
CA PRO A 124 6.46 -6.53 -4.32
C PRO A 124 5.51 -7.40 -3.50
N ILE A 125 4.30 -6.92 -3.18
CA ILE A 125 3.31 -7.73 -2.45
C ILE A 125 2.99 -8.98 -3.25
N THR A 126 2.72 -8.84 -4.55
CA THR A 126 2.35 -9.97 -5.41
C THR A 126 3.52 -10.91 -5.66
N VAL A 127 4.74 -10.37 -5.81
CA VAL A 127 5.98 -11.14 -5.90
C VAL A 127 6.21 -11.95 -4.63
N TYR A 128 6.10 -11.35 -3.45
CA TYR A 128 6.26 -12.07 -2.19
C TYR A 128 5.19 -13.15 -2.00
N LYS A 129 3.95 -12.91 -2.42
CA LYS A 129 2.90 -13.95 -2.44
C LYS A 129 3.19 -15.05 -3.45
N CYS A 130 3.74 -14.73 -4.62
CA CYS A 130 4.18 -15.72 -5.60
C CYS A 130 5.27 -16.61 -5.01
N ILE A 131 6.30 -16.01 -4.41
CA ILE A 131 7.39 -16.75 -3.76
C ILE A 131 6.84 -17.61 -2.62
N SER A 132 5.99 -17.05 -1.77
CA SER A 132 5.36 -17.80 -0.69
C SER A 132 4.54 -18.99 -1.20
N THR A 133 3.88 -18.83 -2.35
CA THR A 133 3.13 -19.89 -3.02
C THR A 133 4.05 -20.96 -3.62
N MET A 134 5.18 -20.60 -4.22
CA MET A 134 6.16 -21.56 -4.72
C MET A 134 6.73 -22.43 -3.59
N TYR A 135 7.03 -21.81 -2.44
CA TYR A 135 7.70 -22.48 -1.31
C TYR A 135 6.75 -23.05 -0.23
N GLY A 136 5.43 -22.95 -0.45
CA GLY A 136 4.41 -23.48 0.45
C GLY A 136 4.46 -22.87 1.84
N THR A 137 4.62 -21.56 1.93
CA THR A 137 4.69 -20.79 3.19
C THR A 137 3.46 -19.91 3.43
N ASN A 138 2.48 -19.98 2.54
CA ASN A 138 1.15 -19.42 2.71
C ASN A 138 0.45 -20.02 3.93
N PRO A 139 -0.55 -19.33 4.51
CA PRO A 139 -1.51 -19.98 5.40
C PRO A 139 -2.17 -21.16 4.67
N LYS A 140 -2.30 -22.30 5.34
CA LYS A 140 -2.83 -23.53 4.72
C LYS A 140 -4.29 -23.37 4.31
N GLU A 141 -5.01 -22.53 5.04
CA GLU A 141 -6.42 -22.22 4.90
C GLU A 141 -6.72 -21.55 3.56
N VAL A 142 -5.77 -20.74 3.05
CA VAL A 142 -5.90 -20.03 1.77
C VAL A 142 -6.00 -21.00 0.60
N GLU A 143 -5.28 -22.13 0.65
CA GLU A 143 -5.18 -23.09 -0.45
C GLU A 143 -6.35 -24.10 -0.45
N LYS A 144 -7.21 -24.09 0.57
CA LYS A 144 -8.40 -24.97 0.65
C LYS A 144 -9.47 -24.61 -0.39
N SER A 145 -9.45 -23.40 -0.95
CA SER A 145 -10.46 -22.93 -1.90
C SER A 145 -9.85 -22.03 -2.96
N LYS A 146 -10.09 -22.32 -4.25
CA LYS A 146 -9.68 -21.47 -5.37
C LYS A 146 -10.16 -20.03 -5.24
N LYS A 147 -11.36 -19.81 -4.67
CA LYS A 147 -11.93 -18.48 -4.44
C LYS A 147 -11.17 -17.73 -3.33
N ILE A 148 -10.86 -18.39 -2.22
CA ILE A 148 -10.09 -17.76 -1.13
C ILE A 148 -8.65 -17.52 -1.57
N PHE A 149 -8.07 -18.43 -2.36
CA PHE A 149 -6.76 -18.23 -2.98
C PHE A 149 -6.76 -17.03 -3.94
N ALA A 150 -7.76 -16.92 -4.82
CA ALA A 150 -7.96 -15.76 -5.69
C ALA A 150 -7.97 -14.46 -4.90
N LEU A 151 -8.80 -14.39 -3.86
CA LEU A 151 -8.92 -13.22 -3.01
C LEU A 151 -7.64 -12.93 -2.20
N PHE A 152 -6.95 -13.95 -1.72
CA PHE A 152 -5.69 -13.79 -0.99
C PHE A 152 -4.61 -13.20 -1.89
N ILE A 153 -4.51 -13.61 -3.15
CA ILE A 153 -3.53 -13.04 -4.09
C ILE A 153 -3.92 -11.63 -4.50
N SER A 154 -5.21 -11.39 -4.81
CA SER A 154 -5.67 -10.09 -5.32
C SER A 154 -5.88 -9.00 -4.27
N SER A 155 -6.05 -9.35 -3.00
CA SER A 155 -6.17 -8.36 -1.92
C SER A 155 -4.80 -7.89 -1.46
N SER A 156 -4.60 -6.59 -1.27
CA SER A 156 -3.38 -6.11 -0.59
C SER A 156 -3.40 -6.42 0.92
N GLN A 157 -4.58 -6.63 1.51
CA GLN A 157 -4.75 -6.89 2.93
C GLN A 157 -4.68 -8.39 3.24
N GLU A 158 -4.38 -8.72 4.49
CA GLU A 158 -4.36 -10.10 4.96
C GLU A 158 -5.76 -10.52 5.44
N ILE A 159 -6.26 -11.66 4.93
CA ILE A 159 -7.50 -12.28 5.41
C ILE A 159 -7.24 -12.87 6.80
N VAL A 160 -8.12 -12.59 7.75
CA VAL A 160 -8.05 -13.19 9.09
C VAL A 160 -8.77 -14.53 9.07
N PHE A 161 -8.10 -15.58 9.54
CA PHE A 161 -8.67 -16.92 9.70
C PHE A 161 -9.00 -17.17 11.17
N ASP A 162 -10.12 -17.86 11.45
CA ASP A 162 -10.48 -18.27 12.80
C ASP A 162 -9.61 -19.49 13.20
N PRO A 163 -8.84 -19.42 14.30
CA PRO A 163 -7.94 -20.49 14.72
C PRO A 163 -8.66 -21.78 15.17
N ARG A 164 -9.99 -21.74 15.41
CA ARG A 164 -10.77 -22.91 15.83
C ARG A 164 -11.36 -23.65 14.64
N THR A 165 -11.77 -22.94 13.60
CA THR A 165 -12.48 -23.52 12.45
C THR A 165 -11.61 -23.63 11.20
N ASP A 166 -10.45 -22.95 11.17
CA ASP A 166 -9.61 -22.75 9.99
C ASP A 166 -10.36 -22.12 8.80
N GLU A 167 -11.48 -21.44 9.06
CA GLU A 167 -12.26 -20.73 8.05
C GLU A 167 -11.91 -19.24 8.04
N ALA A 168 -12.14 -18.58 6.90
CA ALA A 168 -12.01 -17.13 6.82
C ALA A 168 -13.04 -16.47 7.74
N ALA A 169 -12.57 -15.64 8.68
CA ALA A 169 -13.42 -14.96 9.64
C ALA A 169 -14.34 -13.97 8.89
N LYS A 170 -15.63 -13.99 9.21
CA LYS A 170 -16.61 -13.05 8.65
C LYS A 170 -16.48 -11.69 9.33
N ALA A 171 -16.58 -10.62 8.55
CA ALA A 171 -16.64 -9.28 9.09
C ALA A 171 -18.03 -9.00 9.67
N THR A 172 -18.07 -8.41 10.86
CA THR A 172 -19.32 -7.91 11.45
C THR A 172 -19.61 -6.49 10.95
N PHE A 173 -20.89 -6.10 10.93
CA PHE A 173 -21.29 -4.74 10.58
C PHE A 173 -20.62 -3.69 11.49
N SER A 174 -20.50 -3.99 12.79
CA SER A 174 -19.85 -3.12 13.77
C SER A 174 -18.37 -2.91 13.46
N GLU A 175 -17.64 -3.96 13.08
CA GLU A 175 -16.23 -3.85 12.66
C GLU A 175 -16.09 -2.99 11.40
N VAL A 176 -16.91 -3.25 10.37
CA VAL A 176 -16.91 -2.47 9.12
C VAL A 176 -17.22 -0.99 9.40
N PHE A 177 -18.25 -0.71 10.20
CA PHE A 177 -18.60 0.65 10.59
C PHE A 177 -17.47 1.33 11.37
N SER A 178 -16.81 0.61 12.29
CA SER A 178 -15.63 1.13 13.01
C SER A 178 -14.50 1.52 12.06
N HIS A 179 -14.21 0.71 11.04
CA HIS A 179 -13.21 1.02 10.03
C HIS A 179 -13.60 2.25 9.18
N LEU A 180 -14.88 2.40 8.81
CA LEU A 180 -15.36 3.59 8.10
C LEU A 180 -15.23 4.87 8.93
N VAL A 181 -15.60 4.82 10.21
CA VAL A 181 -15.45 5.96 11.13
C VAL A 181 -13.98 6.34 11.27
N LYS A 182 -13.09 5.36 11.46
CA LYS A 182 -11.64 5.60 11.53
C LYS A 182 -11.08 6.17 10.24
N PHE A 183 -11.51 5.64 9.10
CA PHE A 183 -11.13 6.17 7.79
C PHE A 183 -11.47 7.67 7.69
N LEU A 184 -12.68 8.08 8.07
CA LEU A 184 -13.08 9.50 8.07
C LEU A 184 -12.27 10.34 9.07
N GLN A 185 -12.04 9.82 10.28
CA GLN A 185 -11.21 10.50 11.29
C GLN A 185 -9.78 10.72 10.79
N TYR A 186 -9.14 9.68 10.27
CA TYR A 186 -7.79 9.77 9.73
C TYR A 186 -7.75 10.62 8.45
N MET A 187 -8.79 10.65 7.63
CA MET A 187 -8.88 11.57 6.49
C MET A 187 -8.79 13.03 6.94
N MET A 188 -9.57 13.41 7.96
CA MET A 188 -9.53 14.76 8.53
C MET A 188 -8.18 15.07 9.17
N LEU A 189 -7.67 14.14 10.00
CA LEU A 189 -6.39 14.32 10.68
C LEU A 189 -5.22 14.45 9.70
N ASN A 190 -5.20 13.63 8.63
CA ASN A 190 -4.21 13.78 7.56
C ASN A 190 -4.34 15.12 6.86
N GLY A 191 -5.55 15.57 6.54
CA GLY A 191 -5.77 16.88 5.92
C GLY A 191 -5.18 18.02 6.74
N ILE A 192 -5.45 18.04 8.05
CA ILE A 192 -4.91 19.04 8.98
C ILE A 192 -3.38 18.93 9.07
N TYR A 193 -2.86 17.72 9.32
CA TYR A 193 -1.45 17.50 9.57
C TYR A 193 -0.59 17.75 8.33
N PHE A 194 -1.05 17.30 7.16
CA PHE A 194 -0.40 17.55 5.88
C PHE A 194 -0.39 19.05 5.56
N SER A 195 -1.51 19.75 5.75
CA SER A 195 -1.58 21.20 5.55
C SER A 195 -0.57 21.94 6.44
N TRP A 196 -0.50 21.56 7.72
CA TRP A 196 0.47 22.12 8.66
C TRP A 196 1.91 21.87 8.22
N ILE A 197 2.31 20.62 7.96
CA ILE A 197 3.69 20.30 7.56
C ILE A 197 4.07 20.93 6.21
N SER A 198 3.14 20.97 5.26
CA SER A 198 3.38 21.55 3.93
C SER A 198 3.68 23.05 3.99
N ALA A 199 3.10 23.79 4.95
CA ALA A 199 3.39 25.20 5.17
C ALA A 199 4.85 25.47 5.58
N TYR A 200 5.58 24.44 6.01
CA TYR A 200 7.00 24.52 6.37
C TYR A 200 7.89 23.73 5.41
N GLU A 201 7.45 23.47 4.17
CA GLU A 201 8.19 22.68 3.19
C GLU A 201 8.66 21.33 3.75
N PHE A 202 7.85 20.70 4.61
CA PHE A 202 8.19 19.44 5.27
C PHE A 202 9.34 19.51 6.29
N HIS A 203 9.70 20.71 6.74
CA HIS A 203 10.77 20.99 7.71
C HIS A 203 10.30 21.94 8.85
N PRO A 204 9.28 21.57 9.65
CA PRO A 204 8.67 22.46 10.65
C PRO A 204 9.61 22.98 11.75
N PHE A 205 10.74 22.31 11.98
CA PHE A 205 11.74 22.73 12.99
C PHE A 205 13.00 23.37 12.38
N GLY A 206 12.93 23.73 11.10
CA GLY A 206 14.01 24.29 10.29
C GLY A 206 14.93 23.22 9.70
N VAL A 207 15.74 23.63 8.72
CA VAL A 207 16.71 22.76 8.03
C VAL A 207 18.09 22.93 8.70
N VAL A 208 18.67 21.83 9.18
CA VAL A 208 20.11 21.80 9.45
C VAL A 208 20.77 21.63 8.08
N ALA A 209 21.19 22.73 7.47
CA ALA A 209 21.63 22.83 6.08
C ALA A 209 22.47 21.62 5.61
N ALA A 210 21.83 20.66 4.95
CA ALA A 210 22.48 19.78 3.99
C ALA A 210 22.43 20.55 2.67
N ARG A 211 23.29 21.57 2.53
CA ARG A 211 23.26 22.51 1.40
C ARG A 211 23.43 21.81 0.03
N ASP A 212 23.90 20.57 0.02
CA ASP A 212 24.23 19.82 -1.20
C ASP A 212 23.81 18.33 -1.15
N GLY A 213 22.74 17.99 -0.41
CA GLY A 213 22.20 16.61 -0.40
C GLY A 213 23.05 15.56 0.32
N TYR A 214 24.21 15.95 0.88
CA TYR A 214 25.05 15.08 1.70
C TYR A 214 24.82 15.33 3.19
N ILE A 215 24.72 14.22 3.95
CA ILE A 215 24.87 14.22 5.41
C ILE A 215 26.30 14.66 5.70
N SER A 216 26.50 15.96 5.90
CA SER A 216 27.82 16.57 6.11
C SER A 216 28.50 16.12 7.41
N SER A 217 27.73 15.59 8.38
CA SER A 217 28.25 14.96 9.59
C SER A 217 27.20 14.06 10.26
N PRO A 218 27.59 12.92 10.87
CA PRO A 218 26.69 12.10 11.70
C PRO A 218 26.00 12.89 12.82
N SER A 219 26.63 13.96 13.33
CA SER A 219 26.02 14.83 14.35
C SER A 219 24.76 15.54 13.87
N ASN A 220 24.64 15.79 12.56
CA ASN A 220 23.45 16.39 11.97
C ASN A 220 22.26 15.42 11.92
N ILE A 221 22.52 14.11 11.84
CA ILE A 221 21.47 13.07 11.88
C ILE A 221 20.79 13.04 13.26
N ILE A 222 21.59 13.19 14.32
CA ILE A 222 21.14 13.09 15.71
C ILE A 222 20.76 14.44 16.34
N CYS A 223 20.86 15.54 15.60
CA CYS A 223 20.42 16.84 16.07
C CYS A 223 18.92 16.81 16.39
N LEU A 224 18.52 17.37 17.53
CA LEU A 224 17.13 17.36 17.99
C LEU A 224 16.14 17.91 16.94
N ARG A 225 16.54 18.96 16.20
CA ARG A 225 15.71 19.53 15.13
C ARG A 225 15.50 18.53 13.98
N GLN A 226 16.56 17.85 13.56
CA GLN A 226 16.46 16.83 12.51
C GLN A 226 15.65 15.62 12.99
N LEU A 227 15.85 15.18 14.23
CA LEU A 227 15.06 14.11 14.83
C LEU A 227 13.58 14.49 14.92
N ALA A 228 13.26 15.73 15.27
CA ALA A 228 11.90 16.25 15.32
C ALA A 228 11.26 16.31 13.92
N ASN A 229 12.01 16.76 12.89
CA ASN A 229 11.54 16.71 11.50
C ASN A 229 11.30 15.25 11.05
N ASN A 230 12.26 14.34 11.29
CA ASN A 230 12.12 12.92 10.96
C ASN A 230 10.91 12.31 11.66
N PHE A 231 10.66 12.65 12.93
CA PHE A 231 9.49 12.23 13.68
C PHE A 231 8.20 12.73 13.04
N SER A 232 8.13 14.02 12.69
CA SER A 232 6.96 14.59 12.00
C SER A 232 6.66 13.89 10.68
N ILE A 233 7.69 13.60 9.89
CA ILE A 233 7.54 12.86 8.63
C ILE A 233 7.12 11.41 8.90
N ALA A 234 7.70 10.72 9.88
CA ALA A 234 7.28 9.37 10.26
C ALA A 234 5.81 9.33 10.71
N LEU A 235 5.37 10.33 11.47
CA LEU A 235 3.98 10.48 11.87
C LEU A 235 3.07 10.72 10.67
N LEU A 236 3.47 11.58 9.73
CA LEU A 236 2.72 11.80 8.48
C LEU A 236 2.56 10.50 7.70
N TYR A 237 3.65 9.74 7.51
CA TYR A 237 3.59 8.44 6.85
C TYR A 237 2.70 7.43 7.58
N GLN A 238 2.76 7.37 8.92
CA GLN A 238 1.86 6.52 9.69
C GLN A 238 0.40 6.91 9.45
N LEU A 239 0.07 8.20 9.51
CA LEU A 239 -1.29 8.70 9.33
C LEU A 239 -1.80 8.39 7.91
N LEU A 240 -0.99 8.61 6.88
CA LEU A 240 -1.35 8.33 5.49
C LEU A 240 -1.61 6.83 5.25
N LEU A 241 -0.70 5.99 5.74
CA LEU A 241 -0.84 4.53 5.59
C LEU A 241 -2.00 3.98 6.43
N THR A 242 -2.28 4.55 7.60
CA THR A 242 -3.42 4.15 8.43
C THR A 242 -4.73 4.57 7.77
N PHE A 243 -4.84 5.80 7.27
CA PHE A 243 -5.98 6.26 6.49
C PHE A 243 -6.27 5.32 5.32
N PHE A 244 -5.27 5.04 4.49
CA PHE A 244 -5.42 4.15 3.34
C PHE A 244 -5.77 2.72 3.76
N GLY A 245 -5.10 2.18 4.79
CA GLY A 245 -5.33 0.84 5.30
C GLY A 245 -6.75 0.64 5.84
N GLU A 246 -7.26 1.59 6.63
CA GLU A 246 -8.63 1.53 7.19
C GLU A 246 -9.69 1.57 6.06
N GLY A 247 -9.49 2.42 5.05
CA GLY A 247 -10.37 2.48 3.87
C GLY A 247 -10.37 1.19 3.07
N LEU A 248 -9.19 0.61 2.82
CA LEU A 248 -9.07 -0.67 2.12
C LEU A 248 -9.69 -1.82 2.89
N VAL A 249 -9.50 -1.89 4.21
CA VAL A 249 -10.11 -2.91 5.06
C VAL A 249 -11.64 -2.79 5.03
N ALA A 250 -12.18 -1.57 5.16
CA ALA A 250 -13.62 -1.34 5.11
C ALA A 250 -14.22 -1.80 3.77
N ILE A 251 -13.66 -1.32 2.64
CA ILE A 251 -14.17 -1.65 1.31
C ILE A 251 -14.03 -3.15 1.02
N SER A 252 -12.87 -3.75 1.33
CA SER A 252 -12.67 -5.19 1.12
C SER A 252 -13.65 -6.01 1.94
N SER A 253 -13.88 -5.62 3.20
CA SER A 253 -14.84 -6.30 4.08
C SER A 253 -16.28 -6.17 3.58
N ILE A 254 -16.67 -5.01 3.03
CA ILE A 254 -18.00 -4.80 2.42
C ILE A 254 -18.16 -5.70 1.18
N LEU A 255 -17.16 -5.74 0.31
CA LEU A 255 -17.22 -6.47 -0.96
C LEU A 255 -17.19 -7.99 -0.77
N THR A 256 -16.46 -8.49 0.24
CA THR A 256 -16.24 -9.93 0.41
C THR A 256 -16.96 -10.53 1.60
N GLY A 257 -17.43 -9.71 2.55
CA GLY A 257 -17.98 -10.16 3.83
C GLY A 257 -16.94 -10.78 4.78
N LEU A 258 -15.65 -10.60 4.51
CA LEU A 258 -14.55 -11.20 5.28
C LEU A 258 -13.82 -10.16 6.11
N ARG A 259 -13.26 -10.60 7.23
CA ARG A 259 -12.44 -9.77 8.11
C ARG A 259 -11.01 -9.71 7.58
N PHE A 260 -10.47 -8.50 7.49
CA PHE A 260 -9.09 -8.26 7.12
C PHE A 260 -8.29 -7.69 8.28
N ARG A 261 -6.99 -7.96 8.27
CA ARG A 261 -6.05 -7.44 9.25
C ARG A 261 -5.78 -5.96 9.01
N LYS A 262 -5.56 -5.20 10.08
CA LYS A 262 -5.13 -3.81 10.00
C LYS A 262 -3.71 -3.71 9.46
N MET A 263 -3.42 -2.59 8.80
CA MET A 263 -2.08 -2.31 8.28
C MET A 263 -1.12 -1.78 9.35
N MET A 264 -1.63 -1.05 10.35
CA MET A 264 -0.84 -0.36 11.38
C MET A 264 -1.45 -0.57 12.77
N GLU A 265 -0.60 -0.65 13.79
CA GLU A 265 -1.00 -0.71 15.22
C GLU A 265 -0.27 0.35 16.06
N ASN A 266 -0.61 1.62 15.83
CA ASN A 266 -0.03 2.79 16.51
C ASN A 266 1.50 2.70 16.78
N PRO A 267 2.32 2.47 15.73
CA PRO A 267 3.73 2.17 15.91
C PRO A 267 4.52 3.33 16.55
N VAL A 268 4.26 4.58 16.17
CA VAL A 268 5.04 5.73 16.67
C VAL A 268 4.90 5.95 18.18
N PHE A 269 3.72 5.78 18.76
CA PHE A 269 3.48 6.14 20.16
C PHE A 269 3.51 4.96 21.13
N THR A 270 3.38 3.72 20.65
CA THR A 270 3.26 2.55 21.54
C THR A 270 4.40 1.56 21.44
N SER A 271 5.37 1.77 20.53
CA SER A 271 6.48 0.83 20.36
C SER A 271 7.46 0.91 21.51
N ALA A 272 7.75 -0.23 22.16
CA ALA A 272 8.71 -0.30 23.27
C ALA A 272 10.15 -0.55 22.78
N SER A 273 10.33 -0.96 21.52
CA SER A 273 11.64 -1.20 20.92
C SER A 273 11.58 -1.13 19.39
N PRO A 274 12.72 -1.01 18.69
CA PRO A 274 12.75 -1.09 17.22
C PRO A 274 12.18 -2.42 16.67
N SER A 275 12.38 -3.53 17.39
CA SER A 275 11.83 -4.83 16.98
C SER A 275 10.30 -4.87 17.13
N ASP A 276 9.74 -4.21 18.13
CA ASP A 276 8.30 -4.09 18.32
C ASP A 276 7.68 -3.21 17.21
N PHE A 277 8.33 -2.07 16.92
CA PHE A 277 7.95 -1.17 15.83
C PHE A 277 7.86 -1.89 14.48
N TRP A 278 8.96 -2.48 14.01
CA TRP A 278 9.03 -3.11 12.68
C TRP A 278 8.43 -4.52 12.61
N GLY A 279 8.32 -5.20 13.76
CA GLY A 279 7.89 -6.58 13.82
C GLY A 279 6.39 -6.76 14.03
N GLN A 280 5.73 -5.82 14.70
CA GLN A 280 4.35 -6.02 15.18
C GLN A 280 3.42 -4.83 14.94
N LYS A 281 3.92 -3.65 14.61
CA LYS A 281 3.09 -2.43 14.60
C LYS A 281 3.14 -1.64 13.31
N TRP A 282 4.30 -1.63 12.64
CA TRP A 282 4.50 -0.93 11.38
C TRP A 282 4.27 -1.85 10.19
N ASN A 283 3.33 -1.45 9.33
CA ASN A 283 3.04 -2.05 8.03
C ASN A 283 2.97 -3.59 8.08
N LEU A 284 2.02 -4.08 8.86
CA LEU A 284 1.80 -5.51 9.10
C LEU A 284 1.60 -6.33 7.83
N VAL A 285 1.03 -5.70 6.80
CA VAL A 285 0.89 -6.28 5.46
C VAL A 285 2.26 -6.62 4.88
N ILE A 286 3.18 -5.65 4.81
CA ILE A 286 4.52 -5.89 4.27
C ILE A 286 5.31 -6.84 5.16
N HIS A 287 5.18 -6.73 6.48
CA HIS A 287 5.83 -7.64 7.43
C HIS A 287 5.45 -9.11 7.15
N GLU A 288 4.16 -9.43 7.06
CA GLU A 288 3.71 -10.80 6.83
C GLU A 288 4.07 -11.31 5.42
N ASN A 289 4.05 -10.44 4.41
CA ASN A 289 4.50 -10.79 3.06
C ASN A 289 6.00 -11.09 3.02
N LEU A 290 6.86 -10.28 3.64
CA LEU A 290 8.30 -10.56 3.75
C LEU A 290 8.58 -11.82 4.56
N LYS A 291 7.85 -12.02 5.67
CA LYS A 291 7.98 -13.20 6.51
C LYS A 291 7.68 -14.48 5.75
N ARG A 292 6.66 -14.47 4.88
CA ARG A 292 6.25 -15.64 4.09
C ARG A 292 7.03 -15.77 2.79
N GLY A 293 7.27 -14.69 2.07
CA GLY A 293 7.95 -14.67 0.79
C GLY A 293 9.48 -14.77 0.90
N VAL A 294 10.08 -14.35 2.01
CA VAL A 294 11.55 -14.30 2.15
C VAL A 294 12.02 -15.05 3.40
N TYR A 295 11.58 -14.63 4.59
CA TYR A 295 12.12 -15.18 5.84
C TYR A 295 11.92 -16.69 5.97
N LYS A 296 10.67 -17.19 5.85
CA LYS A 296 10.35 -18.63 5.99
C LYS A 296 11.08 -19.48 4.94
N PRO A 297 11.07 -19.16 3.63
CA PRO A 297 11.82 -19.91 2.63
C PRO A 297 13.32 -19.97 2.91
N VAL A 298 13.96 -18.84 3.25
CA VAL A 298 15.38 -18.79 3.58
C VAL A 298 15.68 -19.58 4.85
N ARG A 299 14.85 -19.43 5.90
CA ARG A 299 15.03 -20.12 7.18
C ARG A 299 14.96 -21.64 7.08
N LYS A 300 14.27 -22.20 6.08
CA LYS A 300 14.24 -23.64 5.81
C LYS A 300 15.62 -24.19 5.42
N ARG A 301 16.51 -23.35 4.86
CA ARG A 301 17.84 -23.76 4.37
C ARG A 301 19.01 -23.13 5.11
N PHE A 302 18.79 -21.97 5.74
CA PHE A 302 19.84 -21.17 6.36
C PHE A 302 19.51 -20.81 7.81
N SER A 303 20.49 -20.23 8.50
CA SER A 303 20.36 -19.80 9.90
C SER A 303 19.34 -18.66 10.06
N ARG A 304 18.91 -18.43 11.31
CA ARG A 304 18.00 -17.34 11.67
C ARG A 304 18.53 -15.98 11.23
N ASN A 305 19.83 -15.74 11.43
CA ASN A 305 20.45 -14.45 11.12
C ASN A 305 20.47 -14.20 9.61
N VAL A 306 20.77 -15.22 8.81
CA VAL A 306 20.73 -15.11 7.35
C VAL A 306 19.31 -14.79 6.88
N ALA A 307 18.30 -15.50 7.37
CA ALA A 307 16.90 -15.24 6.99
C ALA A 307 16.44 -13.82 7.38
N MET A 308 16.86 -13.33 8.54
CA MET A 308 16.60 -11.96 8.99
C MET A 308 17.26 -10.94 8.06
N VAL A 309 18.56 -11.07 7.80
CA VAL A 309 19.31 -10.17 6.90
C VAL A 309 18.71 -10.20 5.49
N SER A 310 18.39 -11.37 4.93
CA SER A 310 17.75 -11.47 3.62
C SER A 310 16.40 -10.75 3.56
N SER A 311 15.63 -10.78 4.65
CA SER A 311 14.35 -10.06 4.72
C SER A 311 14.55 -8.54 4.73
N PHE A 312 15.57 -8.05 5.46
CA PHE A 312 15.94 -6.62 5.44
C PHE A 312 16.46 -6.19 4.07
N VAL A 313 17.30 -6.99 3.42
CA VAL A 313 17.81 -6.71 2.06
C VAL A 313 16.65 -6.67 1.06
N ALA A 314 15.73 -7.63 1.10
CA ALA A 314 14.55 -7.63 0.23
C ALA A 314 13.67 -6.39 0.46
N SER A 315 13.47 -5.98 1.72
CA SER A 315 12.77 -4.74 2.05
C SER A 315 13.51 -3.50 1.53
N GLY A 316 14.84 -3.46 1.63
CA GLY A 316 15.67 -2.36 1.14
C GLY A 316 15.63 -2.22 -0.38
N ILE A 317 15.73 -3.33 -1.12
CA ILE A 317 15.57 -3.36 -2.59
C ILE A 317 14.19 -2.83 -2.98
N PHE A 318 13.15 -3.18 -2.22
CA PHE A 318 11.81 -2.64 -2.46
C PHE A 318 11.76 -1.12 -2.26
N HIS A 319 12.40 -0.58 -1.23
CA HIS A 319 12.50 0.87 -1.05
C HIS A 319 13.27 1.55 -2.18
N GLU A 320 14.36 0.94 -2.66
CA GLU A 320 15.10 1.47 -3.80
C GLU A 320 14.25 1.47 -5.08
N TRP A 321 13.49 0.40 -5.32
CA TRP A 321 12.53 0.34 -6.43
C TRP A 321 11.50 1.47 -6.39
N ILE A 322 10.95 1.76 -5.21
CA ILE A 322 10.03 2.88 -5.01
C ILE A 322 10.68 4.21 -5.40
N LEU A 323 11.96 4.40 -5.04
CA LEU A 323 12.68 5.65 -5.30
C LEU A 323 13.04 5.81 -6.78
N LEU A 324 13.44 4.72 -7.44
CA LEU A 324 13.79 4.69 -8.86
C LEU A 324 12.56 4.71 -9.79
N GLY A 325 11.39 4.27 -9.30
CA GLY A 325 10.14 4.27 -10.06
C GLY A 325 9.45 5.63 -10.22
N LYS A 326 10.09 6.72 -9.78
CA LYS A 326 9.65 8.10 -10.01
C LYS A 326 9.98 8.52 -11.44
#